data_AF-G1TVR0-F1
#
_entry.id   AF-G1TVR0-F1
#
_cell.length_a   1.000
_cell.length_b   1.000
_cell.length_c   1.000
_cell.angle_alpha   90.00
_cell.angle_beta   90.00
_cell.angle_gamma   90.00
#
_symmetry.space_group_name_H-M   'P 1'
#
loop_
_entity.id
_entity.type
_entity.pdbx_description
1 polymer ?
#
loop_
_entity_poly.entity_id
_entity_poly.type
_entity_poly.pdbx_seq_one_letter_code
_entity_poly.pdbx_strand_id
1 'polypeptide(L)'
;TDGSSLSYLSWGPQKAGTSSSFTLRWAWSLLCVTRWSHVGSFVSAGSLDCPQCSSFDSSCDGSVVSECPADASTSCVVSYAGWPAASPPTGFQNLACSDIDAALLATTRIEALVSFYVRVAAGQTAWFSSRICNGGPCNSISPSPPEYPTEGTGNTQCPGCIAVNDATCEESFVRCNPDERCVDGLAEVVQGTRDTENFKLRVKGCSDITEELSQLLSTPNIKIGNIVFRQLICSDAAQIPDNLNSGAALAAAP
;
A
#
# COMPACT_ATOMS: atom_id res chain seq x y z
N THR A 1 -8.69 -48.79 -46.81
CA THR A 1 -9.35 -49.39 -45.64
C THR A 1 -9.64 -48.26 -44.69
N ASP A 2 -10.92 -47.84 -44.72
CA ASP A 2 -11.71 -46.95 -43.84
C ASP A 2 -11.15 -45.53 -43.55
N GLY A 3 -11.73 -44.38 -43.98
CA GLY A 3 -13.14 -43.98 -44.25
C GLY A 3 -13.85 -43.64 -42.93
N SER A 4 -14.40 -42.46 -42.58
CA SER A 4 -15.10 -41.37 -43.32
C SER A 4 -15.25 -40.15 -42.36
N SER A 5 -15.03 -38.89 -42.76
CA SER A 5 -16.01 -37.88 -43.24
C SER A 5 -17.30 -37.67 -42.42
N LEU A 6 -17.59 -36.42 -42.02
CA LEU A 6 -18.91 -35.77 -41.78
C LEU A 6 -18.61 -34.27 -41.46
N SER A 7 -18.77 -33.28 -42.34
CA SER A 7 -19.92 -32.71 -43.07
C SER A 7 -20.87 -31.86 -42.22
N TYR A 8 -20.87 -30.56 -42.55
CA TYR A 8 -21.79 -29.48 -42.15
C TYR A 8 -23.27 -29.84 -42.37
N LEU A 9 -24.16 -29.44 -41.45
CA LEU A 9 -25.57 -29.22 -41.79
C LEU A 9 -26.18 -28.05 -41.01
N SER A 10 -26.84 -27.20 -41.80
CA SER A 10 -27.56 -25.99 -41.48
C SER A 10 -28.97 -26.25 -40.94
N TRP A 11 -29.54 -25.21 -40.34
CA TRP A 11 -30.90 -25.17 -39.80
C TRP A 11 -31.98 -25.12 -40.89
N GLY A 12 -33.09 -25.80 -40.61
CA GLY A 12 -34.40 -25.53 -41.20
C GLY A 12 -35.50 -25.84 -40.18
N PRO A 13 -36.52 -24.97 -39.98
CA PRO A 13 -37.63 -25.26 -39.08
C PRO A 13 -38.86 -25.73 -39.86
N GLN A 14 -39.61 -26.72 -39.35
CA GLN A 14 -41.01 -26.92 -39.78
C GLN A 14 -41.94 -27.42 -38.68
N LYS A 15 -42.94 -26.55 -38.47
CA LYS A 15 -44.39 -26.79 -38.36
C LYS A 15 -45.01 -27.44 -37.12
N ALA A 16 -45.96 -26.67 -36.61
CA ALA A 16 -46.99 -26.99 -35.63
C ALA A 16 -48.18 -27.78 -36.24
N GLY A 17 -48.90 -28.48 -35.36
CA GLY A 17 -50.28 -28.98 -35.53
C GLY A 17 -50.72 -29.68 -34.23
N THR A 18 -51.41 -28.98 -33.32
CA THR A 18 -52.88 -28.98 -33.09
C THR A 18 -53.52 -30.36 -32.87
N SER A 19 -54.06 -30.63 -31.67
CA SER A 19 -55.53 -30.73 -31.42
C SER A 19 -55.87 -31.23 -30.00
N SER A 20 -56.82 -30.52 -29.36
CA SER A 20 -57.83 -30.90 -28.33
C SER A 20 -57.38 -31.58 -27.01
N SER A 21 -57.43 -30.88 -25.85
CA SER A 21 -58.58 -30.50 -25.00
C SER A 21 -59.01 -31.60 -24.02
N PHE A 22 -58.63 -31.47 -22.73
CA PHE A 22 -59.47 -31.81 -21.57
C PHE A 22 -58.94 -31.09 -20.30
N THR A 23 -59.86 -30.91 -19.37
CA THR A 23 -60.04 -29.81 -18.42
C THR A 23 -59.40 -29.94 -17.03
N LEU A 24 -59.16 -28.76 -16.43
CA LEU A 24 -59.32 -28.35 -15.01
C LEU A 24 -58.38 -28.89 -13.91
N ARG A 25 -57.65 -27.91 -13.33
CA ARG A 25 -57.24 -27.73 -11.91
C ARG A 25 -56.30 -28.83 -11.39
N TRP A 26 -55.11 -28.53 -10.86
CA TRP A 26 -54.81 -27.62 -9.76
C TRP A 26 -53.35 -27.17 -9.85
N ALA A 27 -53.10 -25.94 -9.44
CA ALA A 27 -51.81 -25.29 -9.41
C ALA A 27 -50.87 -25.94 -8.41
N TRP A 28 -49.67 -26.35 -8.84
CA TRP A 28 -48.43 -26.26 -8.08
C TRP A 28 -47.32 -25.85 -9.06
N SER A 29 -46.96 -24.57 -8.99
CA SER A 29 -45.89 -23.96 -9.77
C SER A 29 -44.55 -24.59 -9.41
N LEU A 30 -44.03 -25.42 -10.31
CA LEU A 30 -42.65 -25.87 -10.34
C LEU A 30 -42.28 -26.04 -11.80
N LEU A 31 -41.53 -25.06 -12.33
CA LEU A 31 -40.55 -25.14 -13.43
C LEU A 31 -40.15 -23.69 -13.78
N CYS A 32 -38.90 -23.30 -13.51
CA CYS A 32 -37.80 -23.36 -14.50
C CYS A 32 -38.14 -22.57 -15.77
N VAL A 33 -37.49 -21.42 -15.98
CA VAL A 33 -36.65 -20.96 -17.13
C VAL A 33 -36.24 -19.52 -16.70
N THR A 34 -34.98 -19.07 -16.63
CA THR A 34 -33.98 -18.81 -17.68
C THR A 34 -32.63 -18.56 -16.99
N ARG A 35 -31.60 -19.38 -17.23
CA ARG A 35 -30.56 -19.16 -18.25
C ARG A 35 -29.91 -17.77 -18.17
N TRP A 36 -28.80 -17.67 -17.45
CA TRP A 36 -27.61 -16.93 -17.89
C TRP A 36 -26.39 -17.77 -17.50
N SER A 37 -25.82 -18.47 -18.49
CA SER A 37 -24.51 -19.10 -18.35
C SER A 37 -23.46 -18.00 -18.34
N HIS A 38 -23.25 -17.35 -17.19
CA HIS A 38 -21.90 -16.93 -16.88
C HIS A 38 -21.17 -18.20 -16.51
N VAL A 39 -20.38 -18.72 -17.45
CA VAL A 39 -19.16 -19.43 -17.09
C VAL A 39 -18.29 -18.37 -16.43
N GLY A 40 -18.63 -18.03 -15.18
CA GLY A 40 -17.63 -17.54 -14.26
C GLY A 40 -16.70 -18.72 -14.13
N SER A 41 -15.54 -18.64 -14.76
CA SER A 41 -14.38 -19.31 -14.20
C SER A 41 -14.36 -18.88 -12.74
N PHE A 42 -14.81 -19.75 -11.85
CA PHE A 42 -14.24 -19.80 -10.53
C PHE A 42 -12.76 -20.05 -10.81
N VAL A 43 -12.00 -18.97 -10.89
CA VAL A 43 -10.58 -19.04 -10.63
C VAL A 43 -10.58 -19.67 -9.24
N SER A 44 -10.28 -20.97 -9.18
CA SER A 44 -9.82 -21.59 -7.95
C SER A 44 -8.87 -20.56 -7.37
N ALA A 45 -9.19 -20.00 -6.21
CA ALA A 45 -8.25 -19.17 -5.48
C ALA A 45 -7.01 -20.06 -5.35
N GLY A 46 -6.06 -19.86 -6.25
CA GLY A 46 -4.79 -20.53 -6.17
C GLY A 46 -4.27 -20.13 -4.81
N SER A 47 -3.89 -21.13 -4.01
CA SER A 47 -3.15 -20.88 -2.79
C SER A 47 -2.04 -19.89 -3.11
N LEU A 48 -2.12 -18.68 -2.54
CA LEU A 48 -1.15 -17.64 -2.77
C LEU A 48 -0.01 -17.88 -1.78
N ASP A 49 1.15 -18.23 -2.28
CA ASP A 49 2.33 -18.46 -1.45
C ASP A 49 3.20 -17.20 -1.42
N CYS A 50 3.37 -16.62 -0.22
CA CYS A 50 4.25 -15.48 -0.01
C CYS A 50 5.35 -15.83 0.99
N PRO A 51 6.58 -15.33 0.80
CA PRO A 51 7.56 -15.32 1.87
C PRO A 51 7.04 -14.50 3.05
N GLN A 52 7.25 -15.00 4.28
CA GLN A 52 6.83 -14.32 5.50
C GLN A 52 8.03 -14.06 6.41
N CYS A 53 8.19 -12.81 6.83
CA CYS A 53 9.25 -12.38 7.75
C CYS A 53 8.90 -11.03 8.37
N SER A 54 9.33 -10.80 9.61
CA SER A 54 9.18 -9.53 10.31
C SER A 54 10.40 -9.33 11.20
N SER A 55 11.19 -8.30 10.93
CA SER A 55 12.53 -8.17 11.50
C SER A 55 12.92 -6.70 11.65
N PHE A 56 13.54 -6.36 12.79
CA PHE A 56 14.19 -5.07 13.02
C PHE A 56 15.71 -5.23 12.89
N ASP A 57 16.37 -4.32 12.18
CA ASP A 57 17.83 -4.26 11.97
C ASP A 57 18.50 -5.53 11.39
N SER A 58 17.75 -6.61 11.13
CA SER A 58 18.21 -7.83 10.46
C SER A 58 17.47 -8.05 9.14
N SER A 59 18.15 -8.68 8.17
CA SER A 59 17.54 -8.99 6.88
C SER A 59 16.56 -10.16 6.97
N CYS A 60 15.56 -10.16 6.10
CA CYS A 60 14.64 -11.27 5.90
C CYS A 60 15.15 -12.32 4.90
N ASP A 61 16.48 -12.40 4.75
CA ASP A 61 17.11 -13.37 3.86
C ASP A 61 16.85 -14.80 4.35
N GLY A 62 16.45 -15.69 3.44
CA GLY A 62 16.07 -17.05 3.80
C GLY A 62 14.69 -17.17 4.46
N SER A 63 13.83 -16.17 4.31
CA SER A 63 12.42 -16.24 4.74
C SER A 63 11.71 -17.48 4.20
N VAL A 64 10.84 -18.04 5.03
CA VAL A 64 10.05 -19.22 4.68
C VAL A 64 8.85 -18.78 3.85
N VAL A 65 8.66 -19.45 2.72
CA VAL A 65 7.45 -19.30 1.90
C VAL A 65 6.34 -20.13 2.51
N SER A 66 5.21 -19.49 2.80
CA SER A 66 4.04 -20.14 3.35
C SER A 66 2.76 -19.63 2.71
N GLU A 67 1.78 -20.53 2.64
CA GLU A 67 0.45 -20.27 2.11
C GLU A 67 -0.23 -19.13 2.85
N CYS A 68 -0.76 -18.18 2.08
CA CYS A 68 -1.55 -17.08 2.59
C CYS A 68 -2.99 -17.53 2.87
N PRO A 69 -3.67 -16.89 3.85
CA PRO A 69 -5.08 -17.18 4.10
C PRO A 69 -5.93 -16.87 2.85
N ALA A 70 -6.53 -17.93 2.29
CA ALA A 70 -7.25 -17.87 1.00
C ALA A 70 -8.39 -16.84 0.94
N ASP A 71 -9.01 -16.53 2.09
CA ASP A 71 -10.15 -15.61 2.20
C ASP A 71 -9.76 -14.17 2.58
N ALA A 72 -8.47 -13.90 2.82
CA ALA A 72 -8.01 -12.60 3.33
C ALA A 72 -6.86 -11.97 2.53
N SER A 73 -6.17 -12.73 1.67
CA SER A 73 -4.97 -12.22 1.00
C SER A 73 -5.08 -12.33 -0.51
N THR A 74 -4.89 -11.20 -1.19
CA THR A 74 -4.93 -11.08 -2.66
C THR A 74 -3.55 -10.83 -3.26
N SER A 75 -2.59 -10.45 -2.44
CA SER A 75 -1.25 -10.05 -2.87
C SER A 75 -0.17 -10.41 -1.84
N CYS A 76 1.08 -10.42 -2.32
CA CYS A 76 2.25 -10.42 -1.46
C CYS A 76 2.75 -8.99 -1.28
N VAL A 77 3.31 -8.67 -0.11
CA VAL A 77 3.92 -7.36 0.17
C VAL A 77 5.32 -7.52 0.74
N VAL A 78 6.20 -6.62 0.31
CA VAL A 78 7.58 -6.50 0.81
C VAL A 78 7.80 -5.04 1.18
N SER A 79 7.96 -4.77 2.48
CA SER A 79 8.03 -3.42 3.05
C SER A 79 9.33 -3.20 3.82
N TYR A 80 9.86 -1.99 3.70
CA TYR A 80 11.06 -1.52 4.38
C TYR A 80 10.81 -0.13 4.92
N ALA A 81 11.27 0.10 6.13
CA ALA A 81 11.31 1.41 6.74
C ALA A 81 12.69 1.62 7.36
N GLY A 82 13.19 2.84 7.29
CA GLY A 82 14.44 3.21 7.93
C GLY A 82 14.36 4.62 8.51
N TRP A 83 15.11 4.85 9.57
CA TRP A 83 15.20 6.14 10.25
C TRP A 83 16.57 6.28 10.94
N PRO A 84 16.93 7.47 11.45
CA PRO A 84 18.28 7.73 11.92
C PRO A 84 18.73 6.85 13.09
N ALA A 85 20.03 6.55 13.11
CA ALA A 85 20.67 5.67 14.09
C ALA A 85 20.59 6.13 15.56
N ALA A 86 20.24 7.40 15.78
CA ALA A 86 20.09 7.97 17.13
C ALA A 86 18.91 7.35 17.91
N SER A 87 18.05 6.54 17.27
CA SER A 87 16.88 5.93 17.89
C SER A 87 16.73 4.46 17.46
N PRO A 88 17.45 3.50 18.08
CA PRO A 88 17.35 2.08 17.75
C PRO A 88 15.97 1.47 18.11
N PRO A 89 15.48 0.43 17.38
CA PRO A 89 16.05 -0.12 16.14
C PRO A 89 16.09 0.91 15.02
N THR A 90 16.90 0.75 13.97
CA THR A 90 17.14 1.78 12.93
C THR A 90 16.42 1.52 11.61
N GLY A 91 15.95 0.29 11.44
CA GLY A 91 15.14 -0.09 10.32
C GLY A 91 14.28 -1.30 10.60
N PHE A 92 13.29 -1.48 9.75
CA PHE A 92 12.34 -2.57 9.80
C PHE A 92 12.16 -3.15 8.40
N GLN A 93 12.14 -4.47 8.32
CA GLN A 93 11.85 -5.21 7.10
C GLN A 93 10.71 -6.19 7.35
N ASN A 94 9.79 -6.24 6.40
CA ASN A 94 8.67 -7.16 6.43
C ASN A 94 8.36 -7.76 5.07
N LEU A 95 8.18 -9.07 5.06
CA LEU A 95 7.60 -9.83 3.96
C LEU A 95 6.32 -10.47 4.50
N ALA A 96 5.19 -10.28 3.82
CA ALA A 96 3.91 -10.77 4.31
C ALA A 96 2.89 -10.99 3.19
N CYS A 97 1.82 -11.71 3.54
CA CYS A 97 0.57 -11.70 2.79
C CYS A 97 -0.16 -10.37 3.03
N SER A 98 -0.85 -9.86 2.02
CA SER A 98 -1.56 -8.58 2.05
C SER A 98 -2.96 -8.70 1.47
N ASP A 99 -3.89 -7.99 2.10
CA ASP A 99 -5.27 -7.79 1.67
C ASP A 99 -5.42 -6.58 0.72
N ILE A 100 -4.36 -5.78 0.55
CA ILE A 100 -4.32 -4.69 -0.42
C ILE A 100 -4.15 -5.25 -1.84
N ASP A 101 -5.07 -4.90 -2.73
CA ASP A 101 -4.94 -5.14 -4.16
C ASP A 101 -3.99 -4.10 -4.79
N ALA A 102 -2.94 -4.54 -5.49
CA ALA A 102 -2.02 -3.64 -6.19
C ALA A 102 -2.74 -2.74 -7.21
N ALA A 103 -3.87 -3.18 -7.78
CA ALA A 103 -4.67 -2.39 -8.71
C ALA A 103 -5.29 -1.13 -8.07
N LEU A 104 -5.38 -1.07 -6.74
CA LEU A 104 -5.82 0.14 -6.02
C LEU A 104 -4.71 1.20 -5.94
N LEU A 105 -3.46 0.82 -6.13
CA LEU A 105 -2.27 1.64 -5.87
C LEU A 105 -1.40 1.90 -7.09
N ALA A 106 -1.62 1.17 -8.17
CA ALA A 106 -0.77 1.22 -9.35
C ALA A 106 -1.53 1.60 -10.62
N THR A 107 -0.79 2.17 -11.55
CA THR A 107 -1.20 2.32 -12.95
C THR A 107 -1.19 0.98 -13.69
N THR A 108 -0.50 -0.04 -13.17
CA THR A 108 -0.45 -1.40 -13.72
C THR A 108 -1.10 -2.41 -12.78
N ARG A 109 -1.84 -3.39 -13.32
CA ARG A 109 -2.64 -4.35 -12.51
C ARG A 109 -1.83 -5.42 -11.75
N ILE A 110 -0.50 -5.41 -11.87
CA ILE A 110 0.36 -6.53 -11.47
C ILE A 110 1.23 -6.16 -10.27
N GLU A 111 1.75 -4.93 -10.21
CA GLU A 111 2.61 -4.46 -9.12
C GLU A 111 2.34 -3.00 -8.77
N ALA A 112 2.39 -2.69 -7.47
CA ALA A 112 2.36 -1.34 -6.93
C ALA A 112 3.60 -1.05 -6.10
N LEU A 113 4.11 0.19 -6.20
CA LEU A 113 5.20 0.70 -5.39
C LEU A 113 4.69 1.90 -4.59
N VAL A 114 4.80 1.80 -3.27
CA VAL A 114 4.54 2.87 -2.33
C VAL A 114 5.86 3.27 -1.71
N SER A 115 6.37 4.46 -2.02
CA SER A 115 7.64 4.93 -1.49
C SER A 115 7.58 6.43 -1.24
N PHE A 116 8.12 6.87 -0.10
CA PHE A 116 8.29 8.28 0.22
C PHE A 116 9.36 8.43 1.31
N TYR A 117 9.92 9.63 1.42
CA TYR A 117 10.78 10.01 2.54
C TYR A 117 10.18 11.16 3.33
N VAL A 118 10.65 11.34 4.57
CA VAL A 118 10.38 12.52 5.38
C VAL A 118 11.70 13.05 5.91
N ARG A 119 12.11 14.21 5.40
CA ARG A 119 13.28 14.94 5.89
C ARG A 119 12.93 15.74 7.12
N VAL A 120 13.82 15.65 8.10
CA VAL A 120 13.70 16.25 9.41
C VAL A 120 14.90 17.17 9.62
N ALA A 121 14.93 17.91 10.72
CA ALA A 121 16.04 18.81 11.04
C ALA A 121 17.35 18.03 11.23
N ALA A 122 18.46 18.77 11.19
CA ALA A 122 19.81 18.22 11.37
C ALA A 122 20.19 17.09 10.37
N GLY A 123 19.64 17.15 9.15
CA GLY A 123 19.94 16.18 8.09
C GLY A 123 19.39 14.76 8.34
N GLN A 124 18.50 14.62 9.31
CA GLN A 124 17.84 13.35 9.62
C GLN A 124 16.75 13.05 8.60
N THR A 125 16.60 11.79 8.21
CA THR A 125 15.56 11.37 7.27
C THR A 125 14.99 10.03 7.71
N ALA A 126 13.66 9.93 7.72
CA ALA A 126 12.96 8.66 7.76
C ALA A 126 12.44 8.35 6.36
N TRP A 127 12.33 7.07 6.01
CA TRP A 127 11.81 6.66 4.72
C TRP A 127 11.01 5.38 4.84
N PHE A 128 10.08 5.21 3.93
CA PHE A 128 9.26 4.02 3.79
C PHE A 128 9.20 3.63 2.33
N SER A 129 9.35 2.34 2.05
CA SER A 129 9.23 1.80 0.71
C SER A 129 8.62 0.40 0.75
N SER A 130 7.59 0.18 -0.05
CA SER A 130 6.82 -1.06 -0.06
C SER A 130 6.40 -1.42 -1.47
N ARG A 131 6.58 -2.69 -1.83
CA ARG A 131 6.10 -3.26 -3.09
C ARG A 131 4.99 -4.26 -2.80
N ILE A 132 3.90 -4.17 -3.57
CA ILE A 132 2.74 -5.07 -3.49
C ILE A 132 2.60 -5.77 -4.85
N CYS A 133 2.49 -7.10 -4.84
CA CYS A 133 2.50 -7.92 -6.04
C CYS A 133 1.28 -8.85 -6.07
N ASN A 134 0.50 -8.76 -7.15
CA ASN A 134 -0.71 -9.54 -7.32
C ASN A 134 -0.40 -10.92 -7.93
N GLY A 135 -1.02 -11.97 -7.40
CA GLY A 135 -0.98 -13.32 -8.00
C GLY A 135 0.35 -14.07 -7.87
N GLY A 136 1.31 -13.56 -7.11
CA GLY A 136 2.57 -14.24 -6.84
C GLY A 136 3.52 -13.44 -5.93
N PRO A 137 4.65 -14.04 -5.51
CA PRO A 137 5.63 -13.37 -4.68
C PRO A 137 6.25 -12.17 -5.40
N CYS A 138 6.52 -11.11 -4.66
CA CYS A 138 7.30 -10.00 -5.20
C CYS A 138 8.71 -10.46 -5.53
N ASN A 139 9.19 -10.11 -6.72
CA ASN A 139 10.58 -10.34 -7.11
C ASN A 139 11.51 -9.79 -6.01
N SER A 140 12.47 -10.63 -5.59
CA SER A 140 13.31 -10.52 -4.38
C SER A 140 14.19 -9.26 -4.28
N ILE A 141 13.98 -8.26 -5.13
CA ILE A 141 14.64 -6.96 -5.05
C ILE A 141 13.93 -6.17 -3.96
N SER A 142 14.57 -6.13 -2.79
CA SER A 142 14.27 -5.16 -1.74
C SER A 142 14.07 -3.76 -2.36
N PRO A 143 12.92 -3.08 -2.14
CA PRO A 143 12.80 -1.66 -2.38
C PRO A 143 13.95 -0.94 -1.65
N SER A 144 14.81 -0.29 -2.43
CA SER A 144 15.84 0.57 -1.88
C SER A 144 15.21 1.79 -1.22
N PRO A 145 15.91 2.45 -0.28
CA PRO A 145 15.53 3.79 0.14
C PRO A 145 15.33 4.68 -1.12
N PRO A 146 14.30 5.54 -1.15
CA PRO A 146 14.20 6.54 -2.20
C PRO A 146 15.45 7.44 -2.17
N GLU A 147 15.86 7.96 -3.32
CA GLU A 147 16.86 9.02 -3.35
C GLU A 147 16.24 10.28 -2.73
N TYR A 148 16.91 10.86 -1.72
CA TYR A 148 16.44 12.07 -1.07
C TYR A 148 17.57 13.11 -0.99
N PRO A 149 17.25 14.40 -1.19
CA PRO A 149 18.20 15.49 -0.96
C PRO A 149 18.54 15.60 0.53
N THR A 150 19.78 15.95 0.86
CA THR A 150 20.20 16.09 2.26
C THR A 150 19.68 17.38 2.91
N GLU A 151 19.43 18.41 2.10
CA GLU A 151 19.12 19.77 2.54
C GLU A 151 17.93 20.35 1.77
N GLY A 152 17.23 21.32 2.38
CA GLY A 152 16.12 22.03 1.76
C GLY A 152 16.56 23.33 1.10
N THR A 153 16.22 23.51 -0.18
CA THR A 153 16.58 24.69 -0.98
C THR A 153 15.42 25.63 -1.26
N GLY A 154 14.17 25.24 -0.96
CA GLY A 154 12.96 26.02 -1.23
C GLY A 154 12.75 27.16 -0.23
N ASN A 155 11.68 27.94 -0.37
CA ASN A 155 11.35 29.07 0.52
C ASN A 155 10.28 28.74 1.54
N THR A 156 9.98 27.45 1.70
CA THR A 156 8.96 26.97 2.63
C THR A 156 9.59 26.13 3.74
N GLN A 157 8.86 25.96 4.84
CA GLN A 157 9.28 25.18 5.99
C GLN A 157 8.13 24.39 6.59
N CYS A 158 8.49 23.27 7.22
CA CYS A 158 7.58 22.40 7.98
C CYS A 158 8.11 22.16 9.39
N PRO A 159 7.23 21.91 10.38
CA PRO A 159 7.66 21.32 11.63
C PRO A 159 8.32 19.96 11.38
N GLY A 160 9.44 19.72 12.03
CA GLY A 160 10.24 18.52 11.89
C GLY A 160 10.61 17.93 13.24
N CYS A 161 10.35 16.63 13.40
CA CYS A 161 10.82 15.83 14.53
C CYS A 161 10.71 14.33 14.21
N ILE A 162 11.50 13.51 14.90
CA ILE A 162 11.38 12.04 14.91
C ILE A 162 11.26 11.62 16.37
N ALA A 163 10.27 10.79 16.67
CA ALA A 163 10.11 10.20 17.99
C ALA A 163 9.72 8.72 17.88
N VAL A 164 10.27 7.93 18.80
CA VAL A 164 10.07 6.48 18.89
C VAL A 164 9.43 6.13 20.23
N ASN A 165 8.50 5.18 20.24
CA ASN A 165 7.90 4.58 21.45
C ASN A 165 7.44 5.63 22.48
N ASP A 166 6.55 6.53 22.03
CA ASP A 166 5.93 7.57 22.85
C ASP A 166 6.90 8.66 23.40
N ALA A 167 8.14 8.72 22.89
CA ALA A 167 9.03 9.85 23.14
C ALA A 167 8.42 11.18 22.65
N THR A 168 8.81 12.28 23.28
CA THR A 168 8.35 13.62 22.88
C THR A 168 8.97 14.03 21.54
N CYS A 169 8.13 14.44 20.61
CA CYS A 169 8.55 14.95 19.30
C CYS A 169 8.88 16.45 19.44
N GLU A 170 10.11 16.77 19.81
CA GLU A 170 10.57 18.17 19.93
C GLU A 170 10.71 18.79 18.54
N GLU A 171 9.74 19.65 18.20
CA GLU A 171 9.64 20.23 16.86
C GLU A 171 10.69 21.31 16.62
N SER A 172 11.29 21.25 15.43
CA SER A 172 12.12 22.31 14.87
C SER A 172 11.70 22.57 13.43
N PHE A 173 11.88 23.80 12.93
CA PHE A 173 11.50 24.10 11.55
C PHE A 173 12.54 23.59 10.57
N VAL A 174 12.08 22.86 9.56
CA VAL A 174 12.89 22.27 8.49
C VAL A 174 12.53 22.94 7.19
N ARG A 175 13.55 23.45 6.48
CA ARG A 175 13.38 24.02 5.16
C ARG A 175 13.05 22.92 4.16
N CYS A 176 12.01 23.12 3.35
CA CYS A 176 11.58 22.17 2.34
C CYS A 176 12.14 22.52 0.96
N ASN A 177 12.29 21.53 0.09
CA ASN A 177 12.58 21.72 -1.33
C ASN A 177 11.32 22.17 -2.08
N PRO A 178 11.48 22.72 -3.29
CA PRO A 178 10.35 22.84 -4.21
C PRO A 178 9.62 21.49 -4.32
N ASP A 179 8.30 21.54 -4.37
CA ASP A 179 7.39 20.39 -4.51
C ASP A 179 7.25 19.47 -3.27
N GLU A 180 8.04 19.67 -2.21
CA GLU A 180 7.84 18.97 -0.94
C GLU A 180 6.65 19.54 -0.13
N ARG A 181 6.00 18.66 0.65
CA ARG A 181 4.86 18.98 1.53
C ARG A 181 5.20 18.72 2.99
N CYS A 182 4.45 19.31 3.92
CA CYS A 182 4.53 18.92 5.32
C CYS A 182 3.82 17.60 5.54
N VAL A 183 4.47 16.70 6.28
CA VAL A 183 3.88 15.44 6.74
C VAL A 183 3.91 15.41 8.25
N ASP A 184 2.83 14.91 8.85
CA ASP A 184 2.75 14.48 10.24
C ASP A 184 2.24 13.04 10.29
N GLY A 185 3.17 12.10 10.44
CA GLY A 185 2.93 10.66 10.36
C GLY A 185 3.14 9.95 11.69
N LEU A 186 2.24 9.03 12.03
CA LEU A 186 2.39 8.06 13.11
C LEU A 186 2.17 6.65 12.54
N ALA A 187 3.22 5.84 12.58
CA ALA A 187 3.20 4.45 12.17
C ALA A 187 3.47 3.52 13.36
N GLU A 188 2.85 2.35 13.35
CA GLU A 188 3.06 1.29 14.33
C GLU A 188 3.41 -0.02 13.63
N VAL A 189 4.46 -0.69 14.10
CA VAL A 189 4.79 -2.04 13.63
C VAL A 189 4.09 -3.07 14.50
N VAL A 190 3.25 -3.90 13.89
CA VAL A 190 2.55 -4.99 14.56
C VAL A 190 3.30 -6.30 14.33
N GLN A 191 4.02 -6.78 15.34
CA GLN A 191 4.60 -8.12 15.30
C GLN A 191 3.57 -9.17 15.70
N GLY A 192 3.49 -10.29 14.98
CA GLY A 192 2.49 -11.34 15.18
C GLY A 192 2.56 -12.10 16.52
N THR A 193 3.46 -11.74 17.43
CA THR A 193 3.63 -12.36 18.75
C THR A 193 3.23 -11.39 19.86
N ARG A 194 2.30 -11.83 20.71
CA ARG A 194 1.50 -11.06 21.68
C ARG A 194 2.25 -10.23 22.75
N ASP A 195 3.58 -10.26 22.81
CA ASP A 195 4.33 -9.77 23.98
C ASP A 195 5.49 -8.79 23.66
N THR A 196 5.54 -8.22 22.46
CA THR A 196 6.40 -7.07 22.17
C THR A 196 5.56 -5.80 22.11
N GLU A 197 5.92 -4.78 22.88
CA GLU A 197 5.36 -3.43 22.73
C GLU A 197 5.41 -3.05 21.25
N ASN A 198 4.27 -2.66 20.68
CA ASN A 198 4.22 -2.24 19.28
C ASN A 198 5.19 -1.06 19.11
N PHE A 199 6.20 -1.22 18.25
CA PHE A 199 7.12 -0.14 17.93
C PHE A 199 6.33 0.98 17.27
N LYS A 200 6.41 2.20 17.83
CA LYS A 200 5.74 3.37 17.29
C LYS A 200 6.75 4.38 16.77
N LEU A 201 6.52 4.90 15.58
CA LEU A 201 7.32 5.95 14.95
C LEU A 201 6.44 7.14 14.63
N ARG A 202 6.69 8.27 15.29
CA ARG A 202 6.18 9.58 14.89
C ARG A 202 7.25 10.27 14.06
N VAL A 203 6.87 10.78 12.90
CA VAL A 203 7.74 11.60 12.06
C VAL A 203 6.98 12.82 11.55
N LYS A 204 7.60 13.99 11.69
CA LYS A 204 7.17 15.23 11.06
C LYS A 204 8.28 15.78 10.20
N GLY A 205 7.94 16.40 9.08
CA GLY A 205 8.94 17.04 8.23
C GLY A 205 8.47 17.30 6.81
N CYS A 206 9.44 17.50 5.91
CA CYS A 206 9.20 17.72 4.49
C CYS A 206 9.26 16.39 3.72
N SER A 207 8.31 16.15 2.82
CA SER A 207 8.20 14.88 2.08
C SER A 207 7.85 15.11 0.63
N ASP A 208 8.32 14.19 -0.23
CA ASP A 208 7.94 14.06 -1.65
C ASP A 208 6.62 13.32 -1.86
N ILE A 209 5.88 13.02 -0.79
CA ILE A 209 4.62 12.29 -0.86
C ILE A 209 3.61 12.97 -1.80
N THR A 210 3.10 12.19 -2.74
CA THR A 210 2.08 12.69 -3.68
C THR A 210 0.74 12.86 -2.98
N GLU A 211 -0.15 13.65 -3.58
CA GLU A 211 -1.49 13.87 -3.02
C GLU A 211 -2.30 12.57 -2.95
N GLU A 212 -2.21 11.71 -3.96
CA GLU A 212 -2.91 10.43 -4.00
C GLU A 212 -2.44 9.50 -2.89
N LEU A 213 -1.11 9.41 -2.68
CA LEU A 213 -0.55 8.58 -1.63
C LEU A 213 -0.86 9.13 -0.23
N SER A 214 -0.82 10.45 -0.07
CA SER A 214 -1.26 11.13 1.14
C SER A 214 -2.71 10.76 1.48
N GLN A 215 -3.63 10.87 0.51
CA GLN A 215 -5.05 10.56 0.73
C GLN A 215 -5.26 9.09 1.12
N LEU A 216 -4.58 8.17 0.45
CA LEU A 216 -4.61 6.76 0.80
C LEU A 216 -4.14 6.52 2.24
N LEU A 217 -2.94 7.00 2.57
CA LEU A 217 -2.32 6.76 3.87
C LEU A 217 -2.98 7.52 5.03
N SER A 218 -3.77 8.55 4.71
CA SER A 218 -4.65 9.24 5.66
C SER A 218 -5.84 8.39 6.11
N THR A 219 -6.11 7.26 5.42
CA THR A 219 -7.15 6.32 5.82
C THR A 219 -6.82 5.74 7.21
N PRO A 220 -7.71 5.89 8.20
CA PRO A 220 -7.41 5.44 9.55
C PRO A 220 -7.05 3.96 9.63
N ASN A 221 -5.91 3.64 10.24
CA ASN A 221 -5.41 2.29 10.47
C ASN A 221 -5.15 1.48 9.18
N ILE A 222 -4.82 2.17 8.09
CA ILE A 222 -4.38 1.46 6.87
C ILE A 222 -3.08 0.70 7.16
N LYS A 223 -3.05 -0.56 6.73
CA LYS A 223 -1.98 -1.52 7.03
C LYS A 223 -1.28 -1.91 5.74
N ILE A 224 0.03 -1.67 5.64
CA ILE A 224 0.87 -2.14 4.53
C ILE A 224 1.92 -3.08 5.11
N GLY A 225 1.79 -4.37 4.80
CA GLY A 225 2.57 -5.40 5.50
C GLY A 225 2.27 -5.37 6.99
N ASN A 226 3.31 -5.43 7.83
CA ASN A 226 3.17 -5.31 9.29
C ASN A 226 3.27 -3.86 9.80
N ILE A 227 3.18 -2.85 8.92
CA ILE A 227 3.19 -1.44 9.30
C ILE A 227 1.77 -0.89 9.22
N VAL A 228 1.27 -0.37 10.33
CA VAL A 228 -0.04 0.28 10.45
C VAL A 228 0.17 1.78 10.52
N PHE A 229 -0.31 2.51 9.51
CA PHE A 229 -0.36 3.96 9.56
C PHE A 229 -1.58 4.36 10.39
N ARG A 230 -1.32 4.80 11.63
CA ARG A 230 -2.36 5.29 12.55
C ARG A 230 -2.82 6.68 12.18
N GLN A 231 -1.89 7.49 11.72
CA GLN A 231 -2.12 8.85 11.29
C GLN A 231 -1.13 9.18 10.17
N LEU A 232 -1.63 9.81 9.12
CA LEU A 232 -0.82 10.56 8.19
C LEU A 232 -1.59 11.82 7.82
N ILE A 233 -1.02 12.99 8.07
CA ILE A 233 -1.60 14.27 7.69
C ILE A 233 -0.61 14.96 6.77
N CYS A 234 -1.07 15.39 5.60
CA CYS A 234 -0.28 16.21 4.71
C CYS A 234 -0.89 17.62 4.61
N SER A 235 -0.02 18.62 4.57
CA SER A 235 -0.39 20.02 4.39
C SER A 235 0.64 20.76 3.57
N ASP A 236 0.27 21.93 3.07
CA ASP A 236 1.20 22.78 2.34
C ASP A 236 2.25 23.36 3.29
N ALA A 237 3.47 23.53 2.77
CA ALA A 237 4.58 24.07 3.53
C ALA A 237 4.45 25.59 3.71
N ALA A 238 4.76 26.08 4.92
CA ALA A 238 4.60 27.49 5.27
C ALA A 238 5.73 28.32 4.68
N GLN A 239 5.47 29.53 4.18
CA GLN A 239 6.52 30.44 3.71
C GLN A 239 7.47 30.82 4.86
N ILE A 240 8.78 30.83 4.57
CA ILE A 240 9.78 31.31 5.50
C ILE A 240 9.66 32.83 5.59
N PRO A 241 9.54 33.42 6.79
CA PRO A 241 9.45 34.87 6.94
C PRO A 241 10.69 35.57 6.36
N ASP A 242 10.49 36.60 5.53
CA ASP A 242 11.57 37.35 4.83
C ASP A 242 12.62 37.96 5.77
N ASN A 243 12.25 38.17 7.03
CA ASN A 243 13.10 38.67 8.11
C ASN A 243 14.19 37.69 8.58
N LEU A 244 14.21 36.44 8.09
CA LEU A 244 15.33 35.48 8.25
C LEU A 244 16.22 35.36 7.01
N ASN A 245 15.74 35.78 5.83
CA ASN A 245 16.53 35.84 4.59
C ASN A 245 17.32 37.15 4.44
N SER A 246 16.90 38.20 5.15
CA SER A 246 17.58 39.48 5.16
C SER A 246 18.59 39.54 6.30
N GLY A 247 19.75 38.93 6.08
CA GLY A 247 20.97 39.26 6.83
C GLY A 247 21.37 40.72 6.56
N ALA A 248 20.67 41.66 7.17
CA ALA A 248 20.97 43.08 7.14
C ALA A 248 20.92 43.64 8.56
N ALA A 249 22.09 43.66 9.18
CA ALA A 249 22.55 44.57 10.23
C ALA A 249 21.51 45.10 11.23
N LEU A 250 21.55 44.58 12.46
CA LEU A 250 21.52 45.44 13.63
C LEU A 250 22.86 45.33 14.37
N ALA A 251 23.81 46.11 13.88
CA ALA A 251 24.90 46.65 14.69
C ALA A 251 24.54 48.10 15.06
N ALA A 252 24.79 48.45 16.33
CA ALA A 252 24.80 49.78 16.97
C ALA A 252 23.42 50.46 17.17
N ALA A 253 22.90 50.55 18.41
CA ALA A 253 23.23 51.52 19.50
C ALA A 253 22.41 52.84 19.35
N PRO A 254 22.17 53.67 20.40
CA PRO A 254 22.97 53.93 21.62
C PRO A 254 22.54 53.19 22.89
#